data_AF-D5MEP3-F1
#
_entry.id   AF-D5MEP3-F1
#
_cell.length_a   1.000
_cell.length_b   1.000
_cell.length_c   1.000
_cell.angle_alpha   90.00
_cell.angle_beta   90.00
_cell.angle_gamma   90.00
#
_symmetry.space_group_name_H-M   'P 1'
#
loop_
_entity.id
_entity.type
_entity.pdbx_description
1 polymer ?
#
loop_
_entity_poly.entity_id
_entity_poly.type
_entity_poly.pdbx_seq_one_letter_code
_entity_poly.pdbx_strand_id
1 'polypeptide(L)'
;MTSELARPHYVTIWVWLVILMLVGVLATLLPLEKSAVIGLIFAVAGVKAVLVALNYMHLKSENWLIYALAIIPVLLVVAMTLVLFPDIVYRH
;
A
#
# COMPACT_ATOMS: atom_id res chain seq x y z
N MET A 1 -11.53 -37.31 -1.11
CA MET A 1 -12.30 -36.06 -1.19
C MET A 1 -11.85 -35.20 0.00
N THR A 2 -10.61 -34.70 -0.02
CA THR A 2 -10.19 -33.32 -0.37
C THR A 2 -10.75 -32.25 0.56
N SER A 3 -9.94 -31.82 1.53
CA SER A 3 -10.04 -30.47 2.08
C SER A 3 -8.67 -30.03 2.60
N GLU A 4 -7.86 -29.52 1.68
CA GLU A 4 -6.66 -28.71 1.94
C GLU A 4 -7.04 -27.39 2.66
N LEU A 5 -7.48 -27.47 3.92
CA LEU A 5 -7.89 -26.30 4.72
C LEU A 5 -6.71 -25.64 5.47
N ALA A 6 -5.49 -25.74 4.92
CA ALA A 6 -4.26 -25.35 5.62
C ALA A 6 -3.62 -24.03 5.15
N ARG A 7 -4.33 -23.16 4.40
CA ARG A 7 -3.92 -21.74 4.23
C ARG A 7 -5.07 -20.72 4.32
N PRO A 8 -5.78 -20.61 5.46
CA PRO A 8 -6.81 -19.58 5.66
C PRO A 8 -6.26 -18.13 5.71
N HIS A 9 -4.95 -17.95 5.94
CA HIS A 9 -4.38 -16.62 6.21
C HIS A 9 -4.36 -15.68 5.00
N TYR A 10 -4.08 -16.19 3.79
CA TYR A 10 -3.93 -15.37 2.60
C TYR A 10 -5.25 -14.78 2.10
N VAL A 11 -6.30 -15.63 2.09
CA VAL A 11 -7.66 -15.22 1.71
C VAL A 11 -8.21 -14.19 2.70
N THR A 12 -7.93 -14.34 4.00
CA THR A 12 -8.34 -13.36 5.02
C THR A 12 -7.76 -11.97 4.73
N ILE A 13 -6.49 -11.89 4.36
CA ILE A 13 -5.84 -10.62 4.04
C ILE A 13 -6.33 -10.07 2.70
N TRP A 14 -6.61 -10.94 1.74
CA TRP A 14 -7.23 -10.52 0.48
C TRP A 14 -8.55 -9.80 0.72
N VAL A 15 -9.43 -10.37 1.57
CA VAL A 15 -10.70 -9.74 1.95
C VAL A 15 -10.47 -8.39 2.61
N TRP A 16 -9.46 -8.27 3.49
CA TRP A 16 -9.11 -6.99 4.10
C TRP A 16 -8.67 -5.94 3.08
N LEU A 17 -7.86 -6.33 2.08
CA LEU A 17 -7.45 -5.43 0.99
C LEU A 17 -8.65 -4.94 0.18
N VAL A 18 -9.62 -5.82 -0.10
CA VAL A 18 -10.87 -5.46 -0.79
C VAL A 18 -11.70 -4.49 0.06
N ILE A 19 -11.84 -4.72 1.36
CA ILE A 19 -12.55 -3.80 2.27
C ILE A 19 -11.86 -2.43 2.26
N LEU A 20 -10.54 -2.37 2.40
CA LEU A 20 -9.78 -1.12 2.34
C LEU A 20 -9.90 -0.44 0.96
N MET A 21 -10.06 -1.20 -0.13
CA MET A 21 -10.36 -0.65 -1.45
C MET A 21 -11.72 0.03 -1.46
N LEU A 22 -12.76 -0.66 -1.01
CA LEU A 22 -14.12 -0.12 -0.95
C LEU A 22 -14.21 1.11 -0.05
N VAL A 23 -13.56 1.09 1.11
CA VAL A 23 -13.47 2.26 2.02
C VAL A 23 -12.85 3.46 1.31
N GLY A 24 -11.76 3.25 0.56
CA GLY A 24 -11.13 4.32 -0.22
C GLY A 24 -12.06 4.93 -1.28
N VAL A 25 -12.82 4.10 -2.00
CA VAL A 25 -13.79 4.56 -3.01
C VAL A 25 -14.98 5.25 -2.37
N LEU A 26 -15.53 4.69 -1.30
CA LEU A 26 -16.67 5.29 -0.60
C LEU A 26 -16.28 6.65 -0.02
N ALA A 27 -15.06 6.78 0.50
CA ALA A 27 -14.56 8.05 1.01
C ALA A 27 -14.52 9.17 -0.04
N THR A 28 -14.34 8.87 -1.34
CA THR A 28 -14.40 9.88 -2.39
C THR A 28 -15.82 10.30 -2.76
N LEU A 29 -16.83 9.52 -2.36
CA LEU A 29 -18.23 9.83 -2.59
C LEU A 29 -18.84 10.66 -1.45
N LEU A 30 -18.22 10.67 -0.27
CA LEU A 30 -18.66 11.53 0.82
C LEU A 30 -18.27 12.99 0.55
N PRO A 31 -19.14 13.97 0.88
CA PRO A 31 -18.85 15.39 0.73
C PRO A 31 -17.92 15.90 1.85
N LEU A 32 -16.74 15.30 1.96
CA LEU A 32 -15.69 15.71 2.90
C LEU A 32 -14.79 16.77 2.29
N GLU A 33 -14.04 17.47 3.13
CA GLU A 33 -13.00 18.38 2.67
C GLU A 33 -11.94 17.64 1.84
N LYS A 34 -11.51 18.24 0.74
CA LYS A 34 -10.54 17.61 -0.20
C LYS A 34 -9.25 17.19 0.51
N SER A 35 -8.76 17.99 1.44
CA SER A 35 -7.58 17.68 2.26
C SER A 35 -7.76 16.41 3.08
N ALA A 36 -8.92 16.26 3.73
CA ALA A 36 -9.26 15.09 4.53
C ALA A 36 -9.40 13.83 3.65
N VAL A 37 -10.03 13.95 2.48
CA VAL A 37 -10.16 12.83 1.52
C VAL A 37 -8.78 12.38 1.02
N ILE A 38 -7.92 13.32 0.64
CA ILE A 38 -6.55 13.01 0.19
C ILE A 38 -5.78 12.30 1.30
N GLY A 39 -5.79 12.84 2.52
CA GLY A 39 -5.11 12.23 3.67
C GLY A 39 -5.60 10.81 3.95
N LEU A 40 -6.91 10.58 3.90
CA LEU A 40 -7.51 9.26 4.09
C LEU A 40 -7.10 8.28 2.99
N ILE A 41 -7.11 8.70 1.73
CA ILE A 41 -6.69 7.85 0.60
C ILE A 41 -5.23 7.41 0.76
N PHE A 42 -4.33 8.35 1.11
CA PHE A 42 -2.92 8.01 1.34
C PHE A 42 -2.73 7.09 2.54
N ALA A 43 -3.45 7.33 3.65
CA ALA A 43 -3.40 6.46 4.82
C ALA A 43 -3.86 5.03 4.47
N VAL A 44 -5.00 4.91 3.79
CA VAL A 44 -5.55 3.62 3.34
C VAL A 44 -4.62 2.92 2.35
N ALA A 45 -3.99 3.66 1.44
CA ALA A 45 -2.98 3.12 0.51
C ALA A 45 -1.74 2.60 1.27
N GLY A 46 -1.26 3.34 2.26
CA GLY A 46 -0.14 2.94 3.12
C GLY A 46 -0.42 1.63 3.87
N VAL A 47 -1.60 1.51 4.48
CA VAL A 47 -2.02 0.27 5.18
C VAL A 47 -2.06 -0.91 4.22
N LYS A 48 -2.61 -0.75 3.02
CA LYS A 48 -2.63 -1.81 1.99
C LYS A 48 -1.21 -2.24 1.61
N ALA A 49 -0.32 -1.28 1.36
CA ALA A 49 1.06 -1.56 0.99
C ALA A 49 1.77 -2.39 2.07
N VAL A 50 1.57 -2.04 3.35
CA VAL A 50 2.14 -2.80 4.48
C VAL A 50 1.55 -4.20 4.57
N LEU A 51 0.22 -4.36 4.42
CA LEU A 51 -0.43 -5.68 4.44
C LEU A 51 0.09 -6.59 3.31
N VAL A 52 0.28 -6.05 2.11
CA VAL A 52 0.86 -6.77 0.97
C VAL A 52 2.33 -7.13 1.25
N ALA A 53 3.14 -6.17 1.72
CA ALA A 53 4.54 -6.41 2.03
C ALA A 53 4.70 -7.53 3.07
N LEU A 54 4.01 -7.43 4.21
CA LEU A 54 4.18 -8.41 5.29
C LEU A 54 3.67 -9.81 4.93
N ASN A 55 2.60 -9.92 4.14
CA ASN A 55 1.89 -11.20 4.00
C ASN A 55 1.92 -11.81 2.60
N TYR A 56 2.10 -11.02 1.54
CA TYR A 56 2.15 -11.49 0.15
C TYR A 56 3.60 -11.61 -0.34
N MET A 57 4.50 -10.74 0.14
CA MET A 57 5.94 -10.80 -0.15
C MET A 57 6.71 -11.66 0.87
N HIS A 58 6.02 -12.35 1.78
CA HIS A 58 6.57 -13.20 2.85
C HIS A 58 7.60 -12.52 3.78
N LEU A 59 7.72 -11.19 3.75
CA LEU A 59 8.65 -10.41 4.56
C LEU A 59 8.53 -10.72 6.06
N LYS A 60 7.32 -11.00 6.57
CA LYS A 60 7.07 -11.26 8.00
C LYS A 60 7.93 -12.40 8.57
N SER A 61 8.40 -13.35 7.75
CA SER A 61 9.22 -14.48 8.19
C SER A 61 10.67 -14.45 7.67
N GLU A 62 11.05 -13.38 6.98
CA GLU A 62 12.33 -13.28 6.28
C GLU A 62 13.37 -12.47 7.08
N ASN A 63 14.63 -12.62 6.67
CA ASN A 63 15.76 -11.97 7.32
C ASN A 63 15.77 -10.45 7.07
N TRP A 64 16.36 -9.67 7.99
CA TRP A 64 16.43 -8.20 7.93
C TRP A 64 16.93 -7.65 6.58
N LEU A 65 17.79 -8.40 5.90
CA LEU A 65 18.37 -8.04 4.61
C LEU A 65 17.33 -7.92 3.48
N ILE A 66 16.23 -8.69 3.55
CA ILE A 66 15.14 -8.63 2.57
C ILE A 66 14.31 -7.35 2.75
N TYR A 67 14.13 -6.89 4.00
CA TYR A 67 13.53 -5.58 4.28
C TYR A 67 14.40 -4.44 3.74
N ALA A 68 15.72 -4.54 3.87
CA ALA A 68 16.65 -3.56 3.31
C ALA A 68 16.59 -3.54 1.77
N LEU A 69 16.45 -4.69 1.12
CA LEU A 69 16.25 -4.75 -0.34
C LEU A 69 14.90 -4.16 -0.78
N ALA A 70 13.84 -4.37 0.00
CA ALA A 70 12.51 -3.85 -0.29
C ALA A 70 12.40 -2.32 -0.09
N ILE A 71 13.16 -1.73 0.86
CA ILE A 71 13.10 -0.28 1.13
C ILE A 71 13.85 0.53 0.07
N ILE A 72 14.90 -0.01 -0.54
CA ILE A 72 15.71 0.68 -1.57
C ILE A 72 14.87 1.19 -2.76
N PRO A 73 14.04 0.37 -3.44
CA PRO A 73 13.23 0.87 -4.55
C PRO A 73 12.18 1.90 -4.11
N VAL A 74 11.65 1.78 -2.89
CA VAL A 74 10.72 2.77 -2.33
C VAL A 74 11.42 4.12 -2.14
N LEU A 75 12.61 4.12 -1.53
CA LEU A 75 13.41 5.33 -1.35
C LEU A 75 13.80 5.95 -2.69
N LEU A 76 14.14 5.12 -3.69
CA LEU A 76 14.47 5.59 -5.04
C LEU A 76 13.27 6.30 -5.68
N VAL A 77 12.07 5.72 -5.62
CA VAL A 77 10.84 6.35 -6.15
C VAL A 77 10.54 7.66 -5.44
N VAL A 78 10.66 7.71 -4.11
CA VAL A 78 10.46 8.94 -3.33
C VAL A 78 11.48 10.01 -3.72
N ALA A 79 12.77 9.64 -3.79
CA ALA A 79 13.84 10.55 -4.18
C ALA A 79 13.63 11.07 -5.61
N MET A 80 13.33 10.19 -6.57
CA MET A 80 13.02 10.58 -7.94
C MET A 80 11.83 11.55 -7.97
N THR A 81 10.75 11.24 -7.26
CA THR A 81 9.56 12.10 -7.23
C THR A 81 9.90 13.50 -6.71
N LEU A 82 10.67 13.61 -5.63
CA LEU A 82 11.07 14.89 -5.05
C LEU A 82 12.03 15.68 -5.95
N VAL A 83 12.97 15.00 -6.63
CA VAL A 83 13.93 15.63 -7.54
C VAL A 83 13.25 16.08 -8.84
N LEU A 84 12.31 15.30 -9.37
CA LEU A 84 11.55 15.61 -10.58
C LEU A 84 10.43 16.62 -10.32
N PHE A 85 9.94 16.74 -9.09
CA PHE A 85 8.87 17.68 -8.74
C PHE A 85 9.14 19.12 -9.20
N PRO A 86 10.28 19.76 -8.88
CA PRO A 86 10.58 21.11 -9.37
C PRO A 86 10.70 21.14 -10.90
N ASP A 87 11.30 20.13 -11.52
CA ASP A 87 11.45 20.10 -12.99
C ASP A 87 10.10 19.98 -13.71
N ILE A 88 9.12 19.28 -13.14
CA ILE A 88 7.76 19.20 -13.67
C ILE A 88 6.99 20.51 -13.44
N VAL A 89 7.17 21.15 -12.28
CA VAL A 89 6.40 22.33 -11.86
C VAL A 89 6.92 23.62 -12.49
N TYR A 90 8.23 23.77 -12.65
CA TYR A 90 8.87 25.00 -13.14
C TYR A 90 9.16 25.00 -14.64
N ARG A 91 8.88 23.90 -15.35
CA ARG A 91 9.00 23.82 -16.81
C ARG A 91 7.82 24.54 -17.47
N HIS A 92 8.00 25.85 -17.68
CA HIS A 92 7.25 26.69 -18.62
C HIS A 92 7.80 26.56 -20.04
#